data_AF-A0A962NG55-F1
#
_entry.id   AF-A0A962NG55-F1
#
_cell.length_a   1.000
_cell.length_b   1.000
_cell.length_c   1.000
_cell.angle_alpha   90.00
_cell.angle_beta   90.00
_cell.angle_gamma   90.00
#
_symmetry.space_group_name_H-M   'P 1'
#
loop_
_entity.id
_entity.type
_entity.pdbx_description
1 polymer ?
#
loop_
_entity_poly.entity_id
_entity_poly.type
_entity_poly.pdbx_seq_one_letter_code
_entity_poly.pdbx_strand_id
1 'polypeptide(L)' 'DAQLLPPADNGGPTETMGLPSGSPAVDTGGSTGAPTTDQRGLPRTLPYDIGAFERQSDDTLLVDGFEG' A
#
# COMPACT_ATOMS: atom_id res chain seq x y z
N ASP A 1 17.72 2.31 3.02
CA ASP A 1 17.20 1.19 2.23
C ASP A 1 15.69 1.12 2.44
N ALA A 2 14.92 0.64 1.45
CA ALA A 2 13.46 0.67 1.48
C ALA A 2 12.82 -0.45 2.32
N GLN A 3 13.58 -1.48 2.71
CA GLN A 3 13.13 -2.56 3.60
C GLN A 3 11.81 -3.19 3.15
N LEU A 4 11.84 -3.81 1.97
CA LEU A 4 10.68 -4.42 1.34
C LEU A 4 10.63 -5.93 1.64
N LEU A 5 9.43 -6.52 1.60
CA LEU A 5 9.30 -7.98 1.55
C LEU A 5 9.76 -8.50 0.18
N PRO A 6 10.20 -9.77 0.08
CA PRO A 6 10.47 -10.39 -1.21
C PRO A 6 9.27 -10.33 -2.16
N PRO A 7 9.49 -10.40 -3.50
CA PRO A 7 8.39 -10.55 -4.45
C PRO A 7 7.48 -11.71 -4.05
N ALA A 8 6.18 -11.44 -4.07
CA ALA A 8 5.15 -12.43 -3.79
C ALA A 8 3.89 -12.09 -4.59
N ASP A 9 3.03 -13.09 -4.76
CA ASP A 9 1.67 -12.89 -5.25
C ASP A 9 0.85 -12.13 -4.21
N ASN A 10 0.77 -10.81 -4.41
CA ASN A 10 -0.07 -9.92 -3.62
C ASN A 10 -1.32 -9.48 -4.42
N GLY A 11 -1.67 -10.23 -5.47
CA GLY A 11 -2.67 -9.88 -6.47
C GLY A 11 -2.11 -9.09 -7.66
N GLY A 12 -2.92 -8.96 -8.71
CA GLY A 12 -2.56 -8.24 -9.94
C GLY A 12 -1.85 -9.11 -10.99
N PRO A 13 -1.32 -8.50 -12.06
CA PRO A 13 -0.75 -9.23 -13.21
C PRO A 13 0.69 -9.75 -12.99
N THR A 14 1.39 -9.28 -11.95
CA THR A 14 2.79 -9.62 -11.64
C THR A 14 3.03 -9.60 -10.13
N GLU A 15 4.04 -10.34 -9.65
CA GLU A 15 4.47 -10.25 -8.25
C GLU A 15 4.94 -8.84 -7.87
N THR A 16 4.64 -8.43 -6.64
CA THR A 16 5.07 -7.15 -6.07
C THR A 16 5.83 -7.35 -4.77
N MET A 17 6.67 -6.38 -4.40
CA MET A 17 7.32 -6.35 -3.09
C MET A 17 6.42 -5.63 -2.09
N GLY A 18 5.88 -6.36 -1.12
CA GLY A 18 5.03 -5.80 -0.06
C GLY A 18 5.81 -4.92 0.92
N LEU A 19 5.10 -4.08 1.67
CA LEU A 19 5.68 -3.16 2.66
C LEU A 19 5.41 -3.66 4.08
N PRO A 20 6.43 -4.15 4.82
CA PRO A 20 6.26 -4.49 6.22
C PRO A 20 6.05 -3.21 7.05
N SER A 21 5.46 -3.37 8.24
CA SER A 21 5.33 -2.26 9.20
C SER A 21 6.71 -1.65 9.51
N GLY A 22 6.80 -0.33 9.48
CA GLY A 22 8.03 0.42 9.71
C GLY A 22 8.95 0.58 8.48
N SER A 23 8.58 0.06 7.31
CA SER A 23 9.33 0.32 6.07
C SER A 23 9.45 1.84 5.80
N PRO A 24 10.63 2.36 5.44
CA PRO A 24 10.80 3.77 5.08
C PRO A 24 10.02 4.22 3.83
N ALA A 25 9.52 3.27 3.04
CA ALA A 25 8.69 3.55 1.86
C ALA A 25 7.24 3.86 2.20
N VAL A 26 6.84 3.64 3.47
CA VAL A 26 5.48 3.85 3.94
C VAL A 26 5.19 5.33 4.14
N ASP A 27 4.09 5.82 3.57
CA ASP A 27 3.56 7.17 3.78
C ASP A 27 4.60 8.30 3.50
N THR A 28 5.55 8.07 2.58
CA THR A 28 6.62 9.03 2.24
C THR A 28 6.57 9.56 0.81
N GLY A 29 5.66 9.04 -0.02
CA GLY A 29 5.41 9.48 -1.38
C GLY A 29 4.47 10.68 -1.47
N GLY A 30 4.59 11.43 -2.57
CA GLY A 30 3.67 12.51 -2.93
C GLY A 30 2.72 12.12 -4.06
N SER A 31 1.61 12.84 -4.21
CA SER A 31 0.64 12.65 -5.30
C SER A 31 1.08 13.21 -6.64
N THR A 32 1.98 14.20 -6.65
CA THR A 32 2.38 14.91 -7.88
C THR A 32 3.04 13.95 -8.88
N GLY A 33 2.33 13.65 -9.97
CA GLY A 33 2.82 12.75 -11.02
C GLY A 33 2.72 11.26 -10.68
N ALA A 34 2.20 10.90 -9.51
CA ALA A 34 1.94 9.52 -9.14
C ALA A 34 0.64 9.01 -9.82
N PRO A 35 0.60 7.74 -10.25
CA PRO A 35 -0.63 7.13 -10.71
C PRO A 35 -1.65 7.03 -9.56
N THR A 36 -2.94 7.02 -9.88
CA THR A 36 -4.01 6.94 -8.87
C THR A 36 -4.16 5.56 -8.24
N THR A 37 -3.55 4.53 -8.83
CA THR A 37 -3.53 3.15 -8.35
C THR A 37 -2.10 2.63 -8.27
N ASP A 38 -1.89 1.60 -7.47
CA ASP A 38 -0.66 0.82 -7.49
C ASP A 38 -0.64 -0.21 -8.64
N GLN A 39 0.39 -1.04 -8.73
CA GLN A 39 0.54 -2.00 -9.83
C GLN A 39 -0.53 -3.11 -9.83
N ARG A 40 -1.16 -3.36 -8.68
CA ARG A 40 -2.21 -4.36 -8.52
C ARG A 40 -3.57 -3.81 -8.98
N GLY A 41 -3.64 -2.52 -9.29
CA GLY A 41 -4.86 -1.80 -9.61
C GLY A 41 -5.62 -1.31 -8.39
N LEU A 42 -5.02 -1.38 -7.19
CA LEU A 42 -5.65 -0.89 -5.96
C LEU A 42 -5.41 0.62 -5.79
N PRO A 43 -6.36 1.37 -5.20
CA PRO A 43 -6.20 2.80 -4.97
C PRO A 43 -4.97 3.12 -4.10
N ARG A 44 -4.41 4.32 -4.31
CA ARG A 44 -3.42 4.91 -3.41
C ARG A 44 -4.07 5.85 -2.40
N THR A 45 -3.60 5.83 -1.16
CA THR A 45 -4.13 6.62 -0.04
C THR A 45 -3.07 7.59 0.43
N LEU A 46 -3.41 8.88 0.60
CA LEU A 46 -2.41 9.85 1.03
C LEU A 46 -2.05 9.70 2.52
N PRO A 47 -0.76 9.84 2.88
CA PRO A 47 0.40 9.99 1.99
C PRO A 47 0.72 8.69 1.23
N TYR A 48 1.10 8.77 -0.04
CA TYR A 48 1.30 7.57 -0.86
C TYR A 48 2.50 6.75 -0.38
N ASP A 49 2.43 5.43 -0.55
CA ASP A 49 3.58 4.57 -0.38
C ASP A 49 4.50 4.63 -1.61
N ILE A 50 5.82 4.65 -1.40
CA ILE A 50 6.79 4.63 -2.49
C ILE A 50 6.92 3.21 -3.05
N GLY A 51 6.66 3.05 -4.35
CA GLY A 51 6.91 1.80 -5.08
C GLY A 51 5.67 1.30 -5.80
N ALA A 52 5.67 0.00 -6.12
CA ALA A 52 4.62 -0.66 -6.89
C ALA A 52 3.43 -1.18 -6.06
N PHE A 53 3.55 -1.12 -4.73
CA PHE A 53 2.59 -1.64 -3.76
C PHE A 53 2.16 -0.50 -2.84
N GLU A 54 0.85 -0.32 -2.67
CA GLU A 54 0.27 0.56 -1.66
C GLU A 54 -0.39 -0.26 -0.55
N ARG A 55 0.02 -0.07 0.71
CA ARG A 55 -0.72 -0.65 1.83
C ARG A 55 -2.12 -0.05 1.84
N GLN A 56 -3.10 -0.91 1.68
CA GLN A 56 -4.48 -0.49 1.84
C GLN A 56 -4.69 -0.23 3.33
N SER A 57 -5.11 0.99 3.66
CA SER A 57 -5.66 1.25 4.98
C SER A 57 -6.88 0.35 5.08
N ASP A 58 -6.83 -0.69 5.93
CA ASP A 58 -8.03 -1.46 6.23
C ASP A 58 -9.08 -0.44 6.64
N ASP A 59 -10.10 -0.32 5.79
CA ASP A 59 -11.22 0.60 5.94
C ASP A 59 -11.66 0.56 7.39
N THR A 60 -11.68 1.72 8.04
CA THR A 60 -12.02 1.91 9.45
C THR A 60 -13.49 1.57 9.78
N LEU A 61 -14.10 0.60 9.09
CA LEU A 61 -15.41 0.03 9.39
C LEU A 61 -15.42 -0.80 10.68
N LEU A 62 -14.29 -0.86 11.41
CA LEU A 62 -14.23 -1.39 12.79
C LEU A 62 -13.84 -0.32 13.83
N VAL A 63 -13.85 0.97 13.51
CA VAL A 63 -13.60 2.02 14.52
C VAL A 63 -14.90 2.51 15.18
N ASP A 64 -16.05 2.23 14.55
CA ASP A 64 -17.37 2.54 15.09
C ASP A 64 -18.17 1.24 15.35
N GLY A 65 -17.63 0.37 16.21
CA GLY A 65 -18.39 -0.53 17.07
C GLY A 65 -19.61 -1.25 16.50
N PHE A 66 -19.43 -2.18 15.56
CA PHE A 66 -20.40 -3.25 15.36
C PHE A 66 -19.77 -4.60 15.72
N GLU A 67 -19.63 -4.83 17.02
CA GLU A 67 -19.78 -6.18 17.56
C GLU A 67 -21.27 -6.57 17.48
N GLY A 68 -21.53 -7.83 17.12
CA GLY A 68 -22.70 -8.60 17.59
C GLY A 68 -24.04 -8.35 16.92
#